data_AF-A0A1V9H8M7-F1
#
_entry.id   AF-A0A1V9H8M7-F1
#
_cell.length_a   1.000
_cell.length_b   1.000
_cell.length_c   1.000
_cell.angle_alpha   90.00
_cell.angle_beta   90.00
_cell.angle_gamma   90.00
#
_symmetry.space_group_name_H-M   'P 1'
#
loop_
_entity.id
_entity.type
_entity.pdbx_description
1 polymer ?
#
loop_
_entity_poly.entity_id
_entity_poly.type
_entity_poly.pdbx_seq_one_letter_code
_entity_poly.pdbx_strand_id
1 'polypeptide(L)'
;MSNDTLRLRAFGACAAICLAPAAHAADEAGPVTAEVGGRVHWDFTVFDNDDRGAREPNDTQFRRVWLDVSGKFYGFNYKAEADFAGLQYEPGSRGILARDVYIAKKFSAGTLTVGQFKQYFSLDDRTGSNYGPFLERGYASTTLAPIYRKAISWQTNRPDATWSTSAYSLESIDNSSTKGGALGTRLTYAPEMGEARLRHLGISLAHERYSHPGSGGASSLLIRPRPENDLANNSRITLARFADGRDTDFDKWSLEYAEVLGPWSWQSEFSGGLLDDGAQHAKVLASYGLVSWFVTGESRGYDRKTGRFSRIATPNRPSGAFELALRYDYMRGNQHLDGQPDFINASTQSWTLGGNWYFKPNLRVMLNVIDSRNRDRTMDAVVDHTLAVTGRFQYDF
;
A
#
# COMPACT_ATOMS: atom_id res chain seq x y z
N MET A 1 37.87 23.23 8.95
CA MET A 1 38.14 22.17 9.93
C MET A 1 36.85 21.40 10.17
N SER A 2 36.83 20.16 9.69
CA SER A 2 36.00 18.99 10.01
C SER A 2 34.59 19.18 10.59
N ASN A 3 33.59 18.77 9.81
CA ASN A 3 32.36 18.16 10.34
C ASN A 3 32.00 16.85 9.59
N ASP A 4 33.02 16.11 9.13
CA ASP A 4 32.85 14.84 8.39
C ASP A 4 32.69 13.61 9.29
N THR A 5 32.81 13.77 10.61
CA THR A 5 32.80 12.66 11.57
C THR A 5 31.41 12.20 12.02
N LEU A 6 30.34 12.97 11.73
CA LEU A 6 28.96 12.55 12.04
C LEU A 6 28.31 11.69 10.94
N ARG A 7 28.77 11.82 9.68
CA ARG A 7 28.18 11.08 8.55
C ARG A 7 28.61 9.61 8.49
N LEU A 8 29.75 9.25 9.08
CA LEU A 8 30.25 7.87 9.06
C LEU A 8 29.65 6.96 10.15
N ARG A 9 29.06 7.51 11.22
CA ARG A 9 28.51 6.69 12.32
C ARG A 9 27.14 6.09 12.01
N ALA A 10 26.39 6.66 11.07
CA ALA A 10 25.12 6.09 10.60
C ALA A 10 25.32 4.82 9.74
N PHE A 11 26.42 4.74 8.98
CA PHE A 11 26.70 3.57 8.14
C PHE A 11 27.19 2.35 8.93
N GLY A 12 27.86 2.54 10.08
CA GLY A 12 28.36 1.45 10.92
C GLY A 12 27.27 0.69 11.69
N ALA A 13 26.18 1.37 12.07
CA ALA A 13 25.09 0.75 12.84
C ALA A 13 24.10 -0.05 11.94
N CYS A 14 23.88 0.38 10.70
CA CYS A 14 22.99 -0.34 9.78
C CYS A 14 23.62 -1.64 9.25
N ALA A 15 24.95 -1.70 9.05
CA ALA A 15 25.60 -2.91 8.56
C ALA A 15 25.59 -4.08 9.57
N ALA A 16 25.58 -3.78 10.87
CA ALA A 16 25.56 -4.79 11.93
C ALA A 16 24.17 -5.44 12.11
N ILE A 17 23.09 -4.73 11.78
CA ILE A 17 21.72 -5.27 11.86
C ILE A 17 21.39 -6.13 10.63
N CYS A 18 21.98 -5.83 9.46
CA CYS A 18 21.73 -6.58 8.22
C CYS A 18 22.38 -7.98 8.17
N LEU A 19 23.21 -8.37 9.15
CA LEU A 19 23.93 -9.66 9.18
C LEU A 19 23.54 -10.56 10.35
N ALA A 20 22.60 -10.14 11.20
CA ALA A 20 22.10 -11.00 12.26
C ALA A 20 21.09 -12.01 11.68
N PRO A 21 21.31 -13.33 11.77
CA PRO A 21 20.23 -14.28 11.58
C PRO A 21 19.12 -13.93 12.59
N ALA A 22 17.86 -13.92 12.15
CA ALA A 22 16.70 -13.68 13.01
C ALA A 22 16.89 -14.48 14.31
N ALA A 23 17.12 -13.78 15.43
CA ALA A 23 17.39 -14.41 16.70
C ALA A 23 16.13 -15.18 17.12
N HIS A 24 16.10 -16.47 16.80
CA HIS A 24 15.09 -17.40 17.25
C HIS A 24 15.33 -17.62 18.73
N ALA A 25 14.64 -16.86 19.59
CA ALA A 25 14.35 -17.30 20.94
C ALA A 25 13.27 -18.39 20.85
N ALA A 26 13.65 -19.52 20.25
CA ALA A 26 12.83 -20.72 20.16
C ALA A 26 13.48 -21.80 21.04
N ASP A 27 13.46 -21.57 22.35
CA ASP A 27 13.53 -22.67 23.31
C ASP A 27 12.10 -23.12 23.61
N GLU A 28 11.74 -24.30 23.07
CA GLU A 28 10.69 -25.22 23.51
C GLU A 28 9.41 -24.60 24.14
N ALA A 29 8.59 -23.95 23.30
CA ALA A 29 7.14 -23.69 23.48
C ALA A 29 6.66 -23.28 24.89
N GLY A 30 7.35 -22.33 25.53
CA GLY A 30 6.78 -21.57 26.64
C GLY A 30 5.50 -20.82 26.22
N PRO A 31 4.69 -20.31 27.17
CA PRO A 31 3.45 -19.59 26.86
C PRO A 31 3.69 -18.28 26.09
N VAL A 32 4.95 -17.86 25.91
CA VAL A 32 5.38 -16.63 25.25
C VAL A 32 6.43 -16.94 24.19
N THR A 33 6.27 -16.38 22.99
CA THR A 33 7.23 -16.46 21.88
C THR A 33 7.48 -15.07 21.29
N ALA A 34 8.64 -14.89 20.67
CA ALA A 34 8.99 -13.68 19.93
C ALA A 34 9.83 -14.03 18.70
N GLU A 35 9.48 -13.44 17.57
CA GLU A 35 10.19 -13.49 16.30
C GLU A 35 10.43 -12.05 15.86
N VAL A 36 11.68 -11.73 15.50
CA VAL A 36 12.08 -10.42 14.99
C VAL A 36 12.14 -10.50 13.48
N GLY A 37 11.40 -9.62 12.82
CA GLY A 37 11.42 -9.46 11.37
C GLY A 37 11.76 -8.03 10.97
N GLY A 38 11.98 -7.84 9.68
CA GLY A 38 12.20 -6.49 9.16
C GLY A 38 12.28 -6.41 7.65
N ARG A 39 12.42 -5.17 7.15
CA ARG A 39 12.73 -4.92 5.74
C ARG A 39 13.45 -3.60 5.54
N VAL A 40 14.27 -3.55 4.50
CA VAL A 40 14.93 -2.35 4.00
C VAL A 40 14.65 -2.21 2.52
N HIS A 41 14.09 -1.06 2.14
CA HIS A 41 13.84 -0.69 0.75
C HIS A 41 14.60 0.61 0.50
N TRP A 42 15.61 0.56 -0.36
CA TRP A 42 16.34 1.75 -0.79
C TRP A 42 16.04 2.01 -2.26
N ASP A 43 15.54 3.21 -2.54
CA ASP A 43 15.05 3.63 -3.84
C ASP A 43 15.91 4.77 -4.39
N PHE A 44 16.05 4.80 -5.71
CA PHE A 44 16.46 6.00 -6.44
C PHE A 44 15.39 6.36 -7.47
N THR A 45 15.29 7.63 -7.83
CA THR A 45 14.46 8.08 -8.94
C THR A 45 15.14 9.17 -9.74
N VAL A 46 15.06 9.06 -11.06
CA VAL A 46 15.37 10.12 -12.02
C VAL A 46 14.09 10.49 -12.75
N PHE A 47 13.75 11.78 -12.74
CA PHE A 47 12.59 12.34 -13.41
C PHE A 47 13.00 13.08 -14.68
N ASP A 48 12.21 12.87 -15.73
CA ASP A 48 12.13 13.74 -16.88
C ASP A 48 10.79 14.47 -16.80
N ASN A 49 10.88 15.77 -16.51
CA ASN A 49 9.74 16.63 -16.24
C ASN A 49 9.50 17.51 -17.45
N ASP A 50 8.23 17.69 -17.79
CA ASP A 50 7.82 18.71 -18.74
C ASP A 50 7.91 20.14 -18.13
N ASP A 51 7.38 21.11 -18.88
CA ASP A 51 7.33 22.52 -18.48
C ASP A 51 6.01 22.90 -17.79
N ARG A 52 5.17 21.93 -17.40
CA ARG A 52 3.88 22.14 -16.75
C ARG A 52 4.00 21.84 -15.25
N GLY A 53 3.46 22.72 -14.41
CA GLY A 53 3.49 22.52 -12.97
C GLY A 53 4.89 22.67 -12.35
N ALA A 54 5.06 22.14 -11.13
CA ALA A 54 6.32 22.19 -10.41
C ALA A 54 7.13 20.91 -10.69
N ARG A 55 8.40 21.09 -11.06
CA ARG A 55 9.29 19.98 -11.43
C ARG A 55 9.57 19.06 -10.24
N GLU A 56 9.63 17.76 -10.49
CA GLU A 56 10.10 16.77 -9.52
C GLU A 56 11.63 16.73 -9.45
N PRO A 57 12.22 16.72 -8.24
CA PRO A 57 13.65 16.55 -8.06
C PRO A 57 14.04 15.07 -8.17
N ASN A 58 15.19 14.80 -8.79
CA ASN A 58 15.84 13.49 -8.68
C ASN A 58 16.28 13.27 -7.24
N ASP A 59 16.08 12.06 -6.72
CA ASP A 59 16.41 11.78 -5.32
C ASP A 59 16.65 10.29 -5.06
N THR A 60 17.22 10.00 -3.90
CA THR A 60 17.33 8.67 -3.32
C THR A 60 16.71 8.66 -1.94
N GLN A 61 16.04 7.56 -1.57
CA GLN A 61 15.45 7.45 -0.24
C GLN A 61 15.48 6.02 0.29
N PHE A 62 15.50 5.88 1.61
CA PHE A 62 14.93 4.68 2.20
C PHE A 62 13.42 4.81 2.16
N ARG A 63 12.80 4.08 1.23
CA ARG A 63 11.34 4.02 1.13
C ARG A 63 10.70 3.39 2.35
N ARG A 64 11.40 2.42 2.96
CA ARG A 64 11.00 1.67 4.16
C ARG A 64 12.23 1.20 4.91
N VAL A 65 12.23 1.38 6.22
CA VAL A 65 13.14 0.70 7.14
C VAL A 65 12.26 0.16 8.26
N TRP A 66 11.74 -1.05 8.12
CA TRP A 66 10.81 -1.61 9.12
C TRP A 66 11.52 -2.60 10.01
N LEU A 67 11.14 -2.55 11.28
CA LEU A 67 11.40 -3.61 12.24
C LEU A 67 10.07 -4.03 12.85
N ASP A 68 9.90 -5.32 13.05
CA ASP A 68 8.77 -5.87 13.77
C ASP A 68 9.15 -6.97 14.75
N VAL A 69 8.36 -7.07 15.80
CA VAL A 69 8.34 -8.21 16.70
C VAL A 69 6.95 -8.80 16.67
N SER A 70 6.86 -10.10 16.43
CA SER A 70 5.62 -10.84 16.46
C SER A 70 5.75 -12.13 17.25
N GLY A 71 4.64 -12.66 17.74
CA GLY A 71 4.69 -13.90 18.49
C GLY A 71 3.37 -14.20 19.18
N LYS A 72 3.47 -15.01 20.24
CA LYS A 72 2.32 -15.40 21.06
C LYS A 72 2.59 -15.11 22.52
N PHE A 73 1.56 -14.79 23.29
CA PHE A 73 1.60 -14.79 24.76
C PHE A 73 0.27 -15.30 25.29
N TYR A 74 0.28 -16.28 26.20
CA TYR A 74 -0.90 -16.82 26.87
C TYR A 74 -2.09 -17.11 25.93
N GLY A 75 -1.80 -17.65 24.75
CA GLY A 75 -2.80 -18.01 23.74
C GLY A 75 -3.36 -16.84 22.90
N PHE A 76 -2.77 -15.65 22.99
CA PHE A 76 -2.97 -14.52 22.08
C PHE A 76 -1.78 -14.39 21.13
N ASN A 77 -2.03 -13.96 19.89
CA ASN A 77 -0.98 -13.54 18.97
C ASN A 77 -0.80 -12.03 19.08
N TYR A 78 0.39 -11.52 18.80
CA TYR A 78 0.66 -10.09 18.74
C TYR A 78 1.62 -9.75 17.61
N LYS A 79 1.58 -8.48 17.21
CA LYS A 79 2.59 -7.87 16.36
C LYS A 79 2.77 -6.40 16.76
N ALA A 80 4.01 -5.94 16.77
CA ALA A 80 4.37 -4.54 16.84
C ALA A 80 5.39 -4.25 15.72
N GLU A 81 5.03 -3.40 14.77
CA GLU A 81 5.81 -3.05 13.59
C GLU A 81 5.91 -1.52 13.49
N ALA A 82 7.11 -1.03 13.19
CA ALA A 82 7.38 0.39 13.03
C ALA A 82 8.28 0.65 11.82
N ASP A 83 8.06 1.79 11.17
CA ASP A 83 8.85 2.28 10.04
C ASP A 83 9.72 3.47 10.45
N PHE A 84 11.03 3.29 10.30
CA PHE A 84 12.06 4.24 10.68
C PHE A 84 12.55 5.09 9.49
N ALA A 85 12.02 4.88 8.28
CA ALA A 85 12.40 5.65 7.09
C ALA A 85 12.25 7.17 7.27
N GLY A 86 11.29 7.62 8.10
CA GLY A 86 11.11 9.04 8.40
C GLY A 86 12.33 9.73 9.03
N LEU A 87 13.22 8.97 9.69
CA LEU A 87 14.42 9.49 10.34
C LEU A 87 15.51 9.96 9.37
N GLN A 88 15.38 9.67 8.07
CA GLN A 88 16.32 10.18 7.07
C GLN A 88 16.13 11.68 6.76
N TYR A 89 14.96 12.24 7.10
CA TYR A 89 14.59 13.63 6.82
C TYR A 89 15.01 14.55 7.98
N GLU A 90 14.84 15.88 7.83
CA GLU A 90 15.22 16.82 8.87
C GLU A 90 14.52 16.49 10.20
N PRO A 91 15.22 16.57 11.35
CA PRO A 91 14.61 16.30 12.65
C PRO A 91 13.31 17.09 12.85
N GLY A 92 12.22 16.37 13.17
CA GLY A 92 10.88 16.94 13.36
C GLY A 92 10.03 17.08 12.09
N SER A 93 10.57 16.82 10.89
CA SER A 93 9.81 16.86 9.63
C SER A 93 8.98 15.59 9.40
N ARG A 94 9.55 14.42 9.74
CA ARG A 94 8.90 13.12 9.70
C ARG A 94 9.31 12.31 10.93
N GLY A 95 8.42 11.42 11.38
CA GLY A 95 8.63 10.58 12.55
C GLY A 95 8.74 9.10 12.22
N ILE A 96 8.92 8.30 13.26
CA ILE A 96 8.72 6.85 13.21
C ILE A 96 7.21 6.62 13.03
N LEU A 97 6.84 5.76 12.08
CA LEU A 97 5.44 5.44 11.82
C LEU A 97 5.09 4.06 12.35
N ALA A 98 4.14 3.97 13.26
CA ALA A 98 3.57 2.70 13.68
C ALA A 98 2.78 2.08 12.52
N ARG A 99 3.08 0.82 12.21
CA ARG A 99 2.39 0.05 11.18
C ARG A 99 1.38 -0.88 11.84
N ASP A 100 1.61 -2.19 11.78
CA ASP A 100 0.80 -3.17 12.50
C ASP A 100 1.17 -3.18 13.99
N VAL A 101 0.24 -2.79 14.87
CA VAL A 101 0.37 -2.84 16.33
C VAL A 101 -0.92 -3.42 16.91
N TYR A 102 -0.97 -4.73 17.12
CA TYR A 102 -2.22 -5.40 17.50
C TYR A 102 -2.03 -6.64 18.37
N ILE A 103 -3.14 -7.05 18.99
CA ILE A 103 -3.32 -8.35 19.64
C ILE A 103 -4.46 -9.09 18.92
N ALA A 104 -4.31 -10.40 18.72
CA ALA A 104 -5.28 -11.23 18.03
C ALA A 104 -5.55 -12.55 18.76
N LYS A 105 -6.81 -12.96 18.83
CA LYS A 105 -7.23 -14.26 19.36
C LYS A 105 -7.85 -15.10 18.25
N LYS A 106 -7.30 -16.29 18.04
CA LYS A 106 -7.86 -17.28 17.12
C LYS A 106 -8.90 -18.14 17.83
N PHE A 107 -10.05 -18.30 17.19
CA PHE A 107 -11.15 -19.20 17.54
C PHE A 107 -11.35 -20.21 16.41
N SER A 108 -12.21 -21.20 16.62
CA SER A 108 -12.60 -22.15 15.55
C SER A 108 -13.29 -21.46 14.37
N ALA A 109 -14.11 -20.44 14.65
CA ALA A 109 -14.90 -19.73 13.64
C ALA A 109 -14.15 -18.58 12.94
N GLY A 110 -12.99 -18.16 13.43
CA GLY A 110 -12.26 -17.01 12.91
C GLY A 110 -11.26 -16.41 13.88
N THR A 111 -10.72 -15.24 13.55
CA THR A 111 -9.74 -14.51 14.33
C THR A 111 -10.27 -13.12 14.66
N LEU A 112 -10.33 -12.81 15.95
CA LEU A 112 -10.59 -11.45 16.45
C LEU A 112 -9.26 -10.73 16.55
N THR A 113 -9.15 -9.52 15.98
CA THR A 113 -7.96 -8.67 16.06
C THR A 113 -8.33 -7.30 16.58
N VAL A 114 -7.58 -6.79 17.56
CA VAL A 114 -7.76 -5.46 18.17
C VAL A 114 -6.43 -4.72 18.17
N GLY A 115 -6.44 -3.48 17.68
CA GLY A 115 -5.25 -2.63 17.62
C GLY A 115 -5.19 -1.81 16.34
N GLN A 116 -3.99 -1.42 15.91
CA GLN A 116 -3.76 -0.76 14.64
C GLN A 116 -3.29 -1.76 13.58
N PHE A 117 -3.95 -1.78 12.43
CA PHE A 117 -3.54 -2.57 11.26
C PHE A 117 -4.19 -2.00 10.00
N LYS A 118 -3.73 -2.44 8.82
CA LYS A 118 -4.39 -2.11 7.54
C LYS A 118 -5.80 -2.69 7.46
N GLN A 119 -6.78 -1.91 7.04
CA GLN A 119 -8.14 -2.41 6.88
C GLN A 119 -8.27 -3.27 5.61
N TYR A 120 -9.33 -4.07 5.53
CA TYR A 120 -9.52 -5.04 4.46
C TYR A 120 -10.24 -4.40 3.27
N PHE A 121 -9.53 -4.04 2.19
CA PHE A 121 -10.14 -3.27 1.10
C PHE A 121 -9.74 -3.59 -0.35
N SER A 122 -8.46 -3.87 -0.65
CA SER A 122 -8.03 -4.16 -2.04
C SER A 122 -6.97 -5.25 -2.08
N LEU A 123 -6.91 -6.04 -3.14
CA LEU A 123 -5.90 -7.08 -3.30
C LEU A 123 -4.48 -6.50 -3.29
N ASP A 124 -4.25 -5.38 -3.99
CA ASP A 124 -2.93 -4.72 -4.06
C ASP A 124 -2.54 -4.06 -2.72
N ASP A 125 -3.48 -3.48 -1.95
CA ASP A 125 -3.17 -3.02 -0.58
C ASP A 125 -2.83 -4.17 0.37
N ARG A 126 -3.62 -5.25 0.29
CA ARG A 126 -3.50 -6.44 1.16
C ARG A 126 -2.24 -7.23 0.87
N THR A 127 -1.80 -7.26 -0.38
CA THR A 127 -0.52 -7.82 -0.79
C THR A 127 0.60 -7.06 -0.08
N GLY A 128 1.51 -7.82 0.54
CA GLY A 128 2.63 -7.24 1.26
C GLY A 128 3.46 -6.34 0.34
N SER A 129 4.00 -5.23 0.85
CA SER A 129 4.84 -4.32 0.07
C SER A 129 6.12 -4.94 -0.49
N ASN A 130 6.43 -6.19 -0.11
CA ASN A 130 7.57 -6.95 -0.63
C ASN A 130 7.21 -7.80 -1.86
N TYR A 131 5.92 -8.04 -2.12
CA TYR A 131 5.44 -9.09 -3.02
C TYR A 131 4.71 -8.58 -4.26
N GLY A 132 4.52 -7.25 -4.37
CA GLY A 132 4.00 -6.62 -5.58
C GLY A 132 5.03 -6.58 -6.71
N PRO A 133 4.62 -6.62 -7.98
CA PRO A 133 5.55 -6.55 -9.12
C PRO A 133 6.12 -5.14 -9.37
N PHE A 134 5.55 -4.10 -8.76
CA PHE A 134 5.98 -2.70 -8.93
C PHE A 134 6.46 -2.07 -7.62
N LEU A 135 7.23 -0.97 -7.71
CA LEU A 135 7.76 -0.27 -6.54
C LEU A 135 6.64 0.35 -5.69
N GLU A 136 5.61 0.89 -6.32
CA GLU A 136 4.42 1.44 -5.66
C GLU A 136 3.13 0.73 -6.10
N ARG A 137 2.15 0.78 -5.20
CA ARG A 137 0.79 0.30 -5.43
C ARG A 137 0.05 1.19 -6.43
N GLY A 138 -1.02 0.66 -7.02
CA GLY A 138 -1.87 1.40 -7.95
C GLY A 138 -2.64 2.56 -7.28
N TYR A 139 -3.27 3.42 -8.08
CA TYR A 139 -3.95 4.62 -7.57
C TYR A 139 -5.07 4.30 -6.58
N ALA A 140 -5.87 3.28 -6.87
CA ALA A 140 -6.97 2.85 -6.02
C ALA A 140 -6.47 2.45 -4.61
N SER A 141 -5.44 1.61 -4.56
CA SER A 141 -4.92 1.06 -3.31
C SER A 141 -4.12 2.07 -2.50
N THR A 142 -3.50 3.07 -3.13
CA THR A 142 -2.79 4.14 -2.42
C THR A 142 -3.72 5.25 -1.90
N THR A 143 -4.87 5.45 -2.54
CA THR A 143 -5.72 6.63 -2.29
C THR A 143 -7.07 6.29 -1.64
N LEU A 144 -7.68 5.15 -1.96
CA LEU A 144 -9.00 4.77 -1.46
C LEU A 144 -8.95 3.78 -0.30
N ALA A 145 -7.95 2.89 -0.26
CA ALA A 145 -7.85 1.88 0.79
C ALA A 145 -7.61 2.53 2.17
N PRO A 146 -8.41 2.19 3.20
CA PRO A 146 -8.10 2.60 4.57
C PRO A 146 -6.86 1.85 5.06
N ILE A 147 -5.73 2.55 5.11
CA ILE A 147 -4.47 2.01 5.62
C ILE A 147 -4.51 1.91 7.16
N TYR A 148 -3.37 1.81 7.84
CA TYR A 148 -3.23 1.59 9.28
C TYR A 148 -4.19 2.44 10.13
N ARG A 149 -5.25 1.81 10.66
CA ARG A 149 -6.27 2.41 11.53
C ARG A 149 -6.42 1.63 12.83
N LYS A 150 -6.81 2.31 13.91
CA LYS A 150 -7.22 1.67 15.17
C LYS A 150 -8.56 0.98 14.98
N ALA A 151 -8.62 -0.33 15.18
CA ALA A 151 -9.74 -1.15 14.75
C ALA A 151 -9.98 -2.36 15.67
N ILE A 152 -11.21 -2.85 15.60
CA ILE A 152 -11.61 -4.21 16.00
C ILE A 152 -12.05 -4.90 14.73
N SER A 153 -11.51 -6.10 14.45
CA SER A 153 -11.90 -6.88 13.27
C SER A 153 -12.14 -8.35 13.56
N TRP A 154 -12.96 -8.94 12.71
CA TRP A 154 -13.15 -10.39 12.63
C TRP A 154 -12.78 -10.87 11.24
N GLN A 155 -11.95 -11.90 11.15
CA GLN A 155 -11.60 -12.56 9.90
C GLN A 155 -11.87 -14.06 10.00
N THR A 156 -12.51 -14.62 8.98
CA THR A 156 -12.71 -16.06 8.82
C THR A 156 -12.29 -16.50 7.42
N ASN A 157 -11.91 -17.76 7.29
CA ASN A 157 -11.57 -18.35 6.01
C ASN A 157 -12.15 -19.76 5.87
N ARG A 158 -12.39 -20.11 4.62
CA ARG A 158 -12.63 -21.46 4.11
C ARG A 158 -11.51 -21.79 3.12
N PRO A 159 -11.36 -23.05 2.67
CA PRO A 159 -10.30 -23.42 1.73
C PRO A 159 -10.26 -22.55 0.46
N ASP A 160 -11.40 -22.03 0.03
CA ASP A 160 -11.62 -21.31 -1.21
C ASP A 160 -12.14 -19.87 -1.02
N ALA A 161 -12.31 -19.39 0.21
CA ALA A 161 -12.89 -18.07 0.46
C ALA A 161 -12.39 -17.42 1.74
N THR A 162 -12.34 -16.09 1.77
CA THR A 162 -12.06 -15.33 3.00
C THR A 162 -13.10 -14.25 3.20
N TRP A 163 -13.56 -14.06 4.43
CA TRP A 163 -14.39 -12.93 4.81
C TRP A 163 -13.72 -12.17 5.96
N SER A 164 -13.70 -10.84 5.87
CA SER A 164 -13.18 -9.96 6.90
C SER A 164 -14.14 -8.79 7.11
N THR A 165 -14.33 -8.37 8.34
CA THR A 165 -15.10 -7.17 8.70
C THR A 165 -14.43 -6.43 9.85
N SER A 166 -14.56 -5.11 9.89
CA SER A 166 -13.90 -4.26 10.87
C SER A 166 -14.71 -3.01 11.17
N ALA A 167 -14.74 -2.63 12.44
CA ALA A 167 -15.08 -1.28 12.88
C ALA A 167 -13.79 -0.56 13.27
N TYR A 168 -13.58 0.64 12.74
CA TYR A 168 -12.31 1.36 12.92
C TYR A 168 -12.50 2.86 13.10
N SER A 169 -11.60 3.46 13.85
CA SER A 169 -11.44 4.90 13.90
C SER A 169 -10.68 5.37 12.67
N LEU A 170 -10.99 6.57 12.18
CA LEU A 170 -10.14 7.22 11.18
C LEU A 170 -8.84 7.76 11.80
N GLU A 171 -8.68 7.70 13.12
CA GLU A 171 -7.41 7.96 13.77
C GLU A 171 -6.48 6.74 13.69
N SER A 172 -5.19 7.03 13.78
CA SER A 172 -4.09 6.07 13.94
C SER A 172 -3.19 6.52 15.09
N ILE A 173 -2.19 5.72 15.44
CA ILE A 173 -1.15 6.06 16.40
C ILE A 173 -0.39 7.30 15.91
N ASP A 174 -0.16 7.40 14.59
CA ASP A 174 0.66 8.45 13.98
C ASP A 174 -0.14 9.67 13.52
N ASN A 175 -1.47 9.56 13.48
CA ASN A 175 -2.37 10.62 13.02
C ASN A 175 -3.64 10.61 13.85
N SER A 176 -3.74 11.56 14.77
CA SER A 176 -4.94 11.84 15.57
C SER A 176 -5.79 12.97 14.99
N SER A 177 -5.39 13.62 13.89
CA SER A 177 -6.11 14.75 13.30
C SER A 177 -7.16 14.33 12.28
N THR A 178 -7.13 13.10 11.78
CA THR A 178 -8.22 12.57 10.93
C THR A 178 -9.32 12.01 11.82
N LYS A 179 -10.36 12.82 12.07
CA LYS A 179 -11.45 12.48 13.00
C LYS A 179 -12.56 11.71 12.31
N GLY A 180 -13.14 10.75 13.02
CA GLY A 180 -14.29 9.99 12.56
C GLY A 180 -14.21 8.50 12.84
N GLY A 181 -15.18 7.77 12.31
CA GLY A 181 -15.33 6.33 12.47
C GLY A 181 -15.85 5.67 11.20
N ALA A 182 -15.71 4.35 11.14
CA ALA A 182 -15.99 3.63 9.91
C ALA A 182 -16.27 2.15 10.13
N LEU A 183 -16.92 1.56 9.14
CA LEU A 183 -17.13 0.13 8.98
C LEU A 183 -16.57 -0.31 7.63
N GLY A 184 -16.03 -1.53 7.57
CA GLY A 184 -15.53 -2.08 6.31
C GLY A 184 -15.62 -3.59 6.29
N THR A 185 -15.84 -4.15 5.11
CA THR A 185 -15.83 -5.60 4.89
C THR A 185 -15.21 -5.96 3.55
N ARG A 186 -14.58 -7.13 3.49
CA ARG A 186 -14.01 -7.72 2.29
C ARG A 186 -14.37 -9.20 2.22
N LEU A 187 -14.82 -9.63 1.05
CA LEU A 187 -15.04 -11.03 0.70
C LEU A 187 -14.11 -11.37 -0.47
N THR A 188 -13.47 -12.53 -0.41
CA THR A 188 -12.72 -13.09 -1.54
C THR A 188 -13.10 -14.53 -1.79
N TYR A 189 -12.98 -14.94 -3.05
CA TYR A 189 -13.16 -16.29 -3.53
C TYR A 189 -11.98 -16.68 -4.42
N ALA A 190 -11.32 -17.78 -4.10
CA ALA A 190 -10.18 -18.32 -4.82
C ALA A 190 -10.20 -19.85 -4.79
N PRO A 191 -10.88 -20.50 -5.75
CA PRO A 191 -11.02 -21.95 -5.77
C PRO A 191 -9.65 -22.65 -5.93
N GLU A 192 -9.59 -23.90 -5.49
CA GLU A 192 -8.43 -24.74 -5.78
C GLU A 192 -8.43 -25.11 -7.26
N MET A 193 -7.31 -24.85 -7.95
CA MET A 193 -7.18 -25.03 -9.39
C MET A 193 -5.97 -25.90 -9.76
N GLY A 194 -5.29 -26.49 -8.77
CA GLY A 194 -4.07 -27.25 -8.93
C GLY A 194 -2.82 -26.38 -8.84
N GLU A 195 -1.67 -26.99 -9.10
CA GLU A 195 -0.38 -26.31 -8.97
C GLU A 195 -0.23 -25.18 -9.98
N ALA A 196 0.37 -24.08 -9.51
CA ALA A 196 0.65 -22.90 -10.32
C ALA A 196 -0.58 -22.31 -11.05
N ARG A 197 -1.79 -22.56 -10.53
CA ARG A 197 -3.05 -22.02 -11.05
C ARG A 197 -3.82 -21.31 -9.95
N LEU A 198 -4.29 -20.12 -10.26
CA LEU A 198 -5.12 -19.32 -9.36
C LEU A 198 -6.18 -18.60 -10.18
N ARG A 199 -7.39 -18.52 -9.62
CA ARG A 199 -8.35 -17.47 -9.92
C ARG A 199 -8.73 -16.83 -8.61
N HIS A 200 -8.77 -15.50 -8.59
CA HIS A 200 -9.17 -14.70 -7.44
C HIS A 200 -10.29 -13.77 -7.89
N LEU A 201 -11.34 -13.71 -7.08
CA LEU A 201 -12.38 -12.71 -7.12
C LEU A 201 -12.49 -12.08 -5.74
N GLY A 202 -12.67 -10.76 -5.69
CA GLY A 202 -12.86 -10.05 -4.43
C GLY A 202 -13.83 -8.90 -4.56
N ILE A 203 -14.49 -8.59 -3.45
CA ILE A 203 -15.31 -7.39 -3.28
C ILE A 203 -15.07 -6.81 -1.90
N SER A 204 -14.93 -5.49 -1.85
CA SER A 204 -14.82 -4.75 -0.60
C SER A 204 -15.81 -3.60 -0.58
N LEU A 205 -16.35 -3.32 0.60
CA LEU A 205 -17.23 -2.19 0.89
C LEU A 205 -16.75 -1.51 2.17
N ALA A 206 -16.75 -0.18 2.21
CA ALA A 206 -16.46 0.58 3.41
C ALA A 206 -17.31 1.85 3.46
N HIS A 207 -17.79 2.18 4.65
CA HIS A 207 -18.44 3.45 4.94
C HIS A 207 -17.60 4.18 5.99
N GLU A 208 -17.07 5.35 5.64
CA GLU A 208 -16.30 6.21 6.53
C GLU A 208 -17.05 7.52 6.76
N ARG A 209 -17.24 7.91 8.02
CA ARG A 209 -17.78 9.22 8.37
C ARG A 209 -16.68 10.10 8.94
N TYR A 210 -16.28 11.12 8.18
CA TYR A 210 -15.29 12.10 8.57
C TYR A 210 -15.95 13.19 9.42
N SER A 211 -15.37 13.50 10.57
CA SER A 211 -15.90 14.52 11.47
C SER A 211 -15.20 15.87 11.25
N HIS A 212 -15.98 16.87 10.83
CA HIS A 212 -15.56 18.26 10.64
C HIS A 212 -14.23 18.50 9.86
N PRO A 213 -13.94 17.78 8.75
CA PRO A 213 -12.68 17.91 8.01
C PRO A 213 -12.32 19.36 7.68
N GLY A 214 -11.08 19.76 8.00
CA GLY A 214 -10.56 21.11 7.79
C GLY A 214 -10.90 22.14 8.87
N SER A 215 -11.56 21.74 9.96
CA SER A 215 -11.91 22.63 11.07
C SER A 215 -11.62 22.00 12.44
N GLY A 216 -11.53 22.79 13.50
CA GLY A 216 -11.38 22.29 14.87
C GLY A 216 -10.14 21.41 15.13
N GLY A 217 -9.07 21.59 14.34
CA GLY A 217 -7.87 20.75 14.40
C GLY A 217 -7.95 19.45 13.60
N ALA A 218 -9.08 19.19 12.92
CA ALA A 218 -9.21 18.06 12.01
C ALA A 218 -8.54 18.34 10.66
N SER A 219 -7.81 17.35 10.13
CA SER A 219 -7.22 17.44 8.80
C SER A 219 -8.31 17.48 7.72
N SER A 220 -8.06 18.18 6.62
CA SER A 220 -8.92 18.13 5.43
C SER A 220 -8.94 16.72 4.82
N LEU A 221 -10.09 16.33 4.27
CA LEU A 221 -10.22 15.12 3.47
C LEU A 221 -9.84 15.45 2.01
N LEU A 222 -8.79 14.79 1.52
CA LEU A 222 -8.22 15.02 0.20
C LEU A 222 -8.07 13.69 -0.55
N ILE A 223 -8.67 13.60 -1.73
CA ILE A 223 -8.37 12.54 -2.70
C ILE A 223 -7.35 13.09 -3.68
N ARG A 224 -6.08 12.78 -3.43
CA ARG A 224 -4.96 13.37 -4.18
C ARG A 224 -3.91 12.29 -4.49
N PRO A 225 -4.13 11.45 -5.52
CA PRO A 225 -3.20 10.37 -5.87
C PRO A 225 -1.81 10.92 -6.18
N ARG A 226 -0.79 10.08 -5.95
CA ARG A 226 0.58 10.29 -6.44
C ARG A 226 0.77 9.47 -7.71
N PRO A 227 1.53 9.94 -8.71
CA PRO A 227 1.78 9.21 -9.95
C PRO A 227 2.77 8.06 -9.74
N GLU A 228 2.34 7.02 -9.03
CA GLU A 228 3.01 5.71 -8.84
C GLU A 228 4.49 5.75 -8.43
N ASN A 229 4.93 6.88 -7.89
CA ASN A 229 6.25 7.13 -7.36
C ASN A 229 6.11 7.95 -6.06
N ASP A 230 6.75 7.49 -4.99
CA ASP A 230 6.63 8.10 -3.65
C ASP A 230 7.35 9.46 -3.56
N LEU A 231 8.33 9.71 -4.44
CA LEU A 231 9.05 10.97 -4.56
C LEU A 231 8.31 12.01 -5.42
N ALA A 232 7.34 11.59 -6.24
CA ALA A 232 6.59 12.47 -7.14
C ALA A 232 5.49 13.27 -6.41
N ASN A 233 5.91 14.18 -5.53
CA ASN A 233 5.01 14.94 -4.67
C ASN A 233 4.45 16.20 -5.34
N ASN A 234 5.15 16.78 -6.32
CA ASN A 234 4.72 17.97 -7.05
C ASN A 234 3.66 17.65 -8.12
N SER A 235 3.70 16.44 -8.67
CA SER A 235 2.83 15.89 -9.73
C SER A 235 1.51 15.34 -9.18
N ARG A 236 1.08 15.78 -8.00
CA ARG A 236 -0.14 15.31 -7.34
C ARG A 236 -1.34 16.15 -7.74
N ILE A 237 -2.32 15.57 -8.42
CA ILE A 237 -3.60 16.23 -8.78
C ILE A 237 -4.69 15.97 -7.74
N THR A 238 -5.50 16.99 -7.42
CA THR A 238 -6.64 16.86 -6.51
C THR A 238 -7.87 16.40 -7.28
N LEU A 239 -8.46 15.29 -6.84
CA LEU A 239 -9.67 14.70 -7.42
C LEU A 239 -10.92 14.97 -6.59
N ALA A 240 -10.75 15.22 -5.29
CA ALA A 240 -11.80 15.71 -4.38
C ALA A 240 -11.17 16.37 -3.15
N ARG A 241 -11.84 17.38 -2.58
CA ARG A 241 -11.42 18.11 -1.38
C ARG A 241 -12.62 18.52 -0.53
N PHE A 242 -12.64 18.06 0.72
CA PHE A 242 -13.59 18.49 1.75
C PHE A 242 -12.80 19.10 2.91
N ALA A 243 -13.03 20.37 3.19
CA ALA A 243 -12.23 21.13 4.16
C ALA A 243 -13.00 22.26 4.86
N ASP A 244 -14.33 22.31 4.72
CA ASP A 244 -15.15 23.42 5.22
C ASP A 244 -15.70 23.15 6.63
N GLY A 245 -15.30 22.05 7.27
CA GLY A 245 -15.73 21.68 8.61
C GLY A 245 -17.11 21.01 8.68
N ARG A 246 -17.75 20.70 7.54
CA ARG A 246 -18.96 19.87 7.50
C ARG A 246 -18.60 18.39 7.57
N ASP A 247 -19.29 17.64 8.42
CA ASP A 247 -19.20 16.17 8.44
C ASP A 247 -19.37 15.62 7.02
N THR A 248 -18.53 14.67 6.64
CA THR A 248 -18.51 14.12 5.28
C THR A 248 -18.58 12.61 5.32
N ASP A 249 -19.60 12.03 4.71
CA ASP A 249 -19.70 10.59 4.49
C ASP A 249 -18.90 10.20 3.24
N PHE A 250 -18.21 9.04 3.31
CA PHE A 250 -17.42 8.50 2.23
C PHE A 250 -17.68 6.99 2.08
N ASP A 251 -18.54 6.66 1.12
CA ASP A 251 -18.84 5.29 0.74
C ASP A 251 -17.87 4.81 -0.33
N LYS A 252 -17.19 3.70 -0.06
CA LYS A 252 -16.12 3.15 -0.89
C LYS A 252 -16.37 1.69 -1.24
N TRP A 253 -15.92 1.32 -2.42
CA TRP A 253 -15.99 -0.06 -2.88
C TRP A 253 -14.77 -0.42 -3.75
N SER A 254 -14.48 -1.72 -3.82
CA SER A 254 -13.49 -2.29 -4.74
C SER A 254 -13.94 -3.65 -5.25
N LEU A 255 -13.75 -3.89 -6.55
CA LEU A 255 -13.90 -5.18 -7.22
C LEU A 255 -12.53 -5.67 -7.62
N GLU A 256 -12.20 -6.91 -7.30
CA GLU A 256 -10.87 -7.48 -7.45
C GLU A 256 -10.94 -8.72 -8.35
N TYR A 257 -10.02 -8.81 -9.31
CA TYR A 257 -9.82 -9.99 -10.14
C TYR A 257 -8.32 -10.27 -10.29
N ALA A 258 -7.92 -11.53 -10.15
CA ALA A 258 -6.58 -11.94 -10.54
C ALA A 258 -6.54 -13.39 -11.01
N GLU A 259 -5.59 -13.71 -11.88
CA GLU A 259 -5.25 -15.10 -12.21
C GLU A 259 -3.75 -15.33 -12.24
N VAL A 260 -3.38 -16.59 -12.01
CA VAL A 260 -2.03 -17.11 -12.22
C VAL A 260 -2.16 -18.35 -13.08
N LEU A 261 -1.38 -18.44 -14.14
CA LEU A 261 -1.25 -19.61 -15.01
C LEU A 261 0.24 -19.87 -15.26
N GLY A 262 0.84 -20.69 -14.41
CA GLY A 262 2.28 -20.95 -14.46
C GLY A 262 3.05 -19.64 -14.25
N PRO A 263 3.93 -19.25 -15.19
CA PRO A 263 4.73 -18.03 -15.07
C PRO A 263 3.97 -16.74 -15.38
N TRP A 264 2.76 -16.83 -15.91
CA TRP A 264 1.95 -15.67 -16.24
C TRP A 264 1.00 -15.34 -15.09
N SER A 265 0.84 -14.05 -14.82
CA SER A 265 -0.22 -13.56 -13.94
C SER A 265 -0.83 -12.28 -14.48
N TRP A 266 -2.08 -12.04 -14.16
CA TRP A 266 -2.74 -10.76 -14.40
C TRP A 266 -3.65 -10.44 -13.24
N GLN A 267 -3.80 -9.15 -12.97
CA GLN A 267 -4.55 -8.64 -11.85
C GLN A 267 -5.18 -7.31 -12.26
N SER A 268 -6.44 -7.11 -11.89
CA SER A 268 -7.16 -5.87 -12.14
C SER A 268 -8.06 -5.57 -10.96
N GLU A 269 -8.15 -4.29 -10.63
CA GLU A 269 -9.13 -3.80 -9.67
C GLU A 269 -9.88 -2.62 -10.27
N PHE A 270 -11.17 -2.56 -9.98
CA PHE A 270 -12.01 -1.40 -10.23
C PHE A 270 -12.57 -0.94 -8.89
N SER A 271 -12.29 0.30 -8.53
CA SER A 271 -12.66 0.84 -7.23
C SER A 271 -13.28 2.21 -7.39
N GLY A 272 -13.99 2.65 -6.38
CA GLY A 272 -14.52 4.00 -6.36
C GLY A 272 -15.05 4.41 -5.01
N GLY A 273 -15.57 5.63 -4.98
CA GLY A 273 -16.36 6.06 -3.85
C GLY A 273 -17.09 7.37 -4.09
N LEU A 274 -18.03 7.62 -3.20
CA LEU A 274 -18.93 8.77 -3.19
C LEU A 274 -18.70 9.53 -1.88
N LEU A 275 -18.45 10.82 -1.99
CA LEU A 275 -18.27 11.72 -0.86
C LEU A 275 -19.42 12.70 -0.82
N ASP A 276 -19.96 12.96 0.37
CA ASP A 276 -21.12 13.81 0.58
C ASP A 276 -21.03 14.53 1.93
N ASP A 277 -21.12 15.87 1.94
CA ASP A 277 -21.20 16.68 3.17
C ASP A 277 -22.54 17.42 3.34
N GLY A 278 -23.53 17.08 2.51
CA GLY A 278 -24.86 17.69 2.44
C GLY A 278 -24.92 19.04 1.71
N ALA A 279 -23.79 19.58 1.25
CA ALA A 279 -23.73 20.81 0.44
C ALA A 279 -22.89 20.64 -0.84
N GLN A 280 -21.96 19.70 -0.83
CA GLN A 280 -21.15 19.31 -1.98
C GLN A 280 -21.01 17.78 -2.04
N HIS A 281 -20.90 17.30 -3.26
CA HIS A 281 -20.74 15.89 -3.57
C HIS A 281 -19.49 15.69 -4.42
N ALA A 282 -18.79 14.58 -4.20
CA ALA A 282 -17.73 14.13 -5.10
C ALA A 282 -17.86 12.65 -5.45
N LYS A 283 -17.47 12.31 -6.67
CA LYS A 283 -17.34 10.93 -7.11
C LYS A 283 -15.94 10.67 -7.58
N VAL A 284 -15.35 9.57 -7.10
CA VAL A 284 -14.02 9.13 -7.52
C VAL A 284 -14.09 7.72 -8.06
N LEU A 285 -13.41 7.46 -9.18
CA LEU A 285 -13.33 6.16 -9.81
C LEU A 285 -11.87 5.87 -10.17
N ALA A 286 -11.41 4.66 -9.87
CA ALA A 286 -10.07 4.19 -10.13
C ALA A 286 -10.11 2.79 -10.75
N SER A 287 -9.23 2.52 -11.69
CA SER A 287 -9.03 1.19 -12.25
C SER A 287 -7.56 0.97 -12.58
N TYR A 288 -7.09 -0.26 -12.43
CA TYR A 288 -5.85 -0.67 -13.06
C TYR A 288 -5.96 -2.06 -13.66
N GLY A 289 -5.10 -2.33 -14.63
CA GLY A 289 -4.82 -3.67 -15.11
C GLY A 289 -3.32 -3.88 -15.15
N LEU A 290 -2.84 -5.00 -14.60
CA LEU A 290 -1.46 -5.44 -14.71
C LEU A 290 -1.36 -6.85 -15.27
N VAL A 291 -0.27 -7.08 -16.00
CA VAL A 291 0.19 -8.40 -16.43
C VAL A 291 1.64 -8.56 -15.99
N SER A 292 2.01 -9.74 -15.52
CA SER A 292 3.39 -10.09 -15.24
C SER A 292 3.75 -11.47 -15.76
N TRP A 293 5.03 -11.64 -16.06
CA TRP A 293 5.60 -12.87 -16.60
C TRP A 293 6.96 -13.15 -15.97
N PHE A 294 7.08 -14.28 -15.28
CA PHE A 294 8.35 -14.83 -14.85
C PHE A 294 9.03 -15.53 -16.03
N VAL A 295 9.97 -14.84 -16.68
CA VAL A 295 10.77 -15.34 -17.80
C VAL A 295 11.52 -16.62 -17.43
N THR A 296 11.83 -16.78 -16.15
CA THR A 296 12.56 -17.94 -15.60
C THR A 296 11.68 -19.14 -15.23
N GLY A 297 10.34 -18.99 -15.22
CA GLY A 297 9.36 -20.08 -15.07
C GLY A 297 8.62 -20.17 -13.72
N GLU A 298 8.99 -19.35 -12.73
CA GLU A 298 8.36 -19.31 -11.41
C GLU A 298 6.92 -18.78 -11.44
N SER A 299 6.14 -19.01 -10.38
CA SER A 299 4.77 -18.51 -10.24
C SER A 299 4.63 -17.58 -9.05
N ARG A 300 3.71 -16.62 -9.12
CA ARG A 300 3.33 -15.80 -7.96
C ARG A 300 2.75 -16.68 -6.85
N GLY A 301 3.23 -16.51 -5.62
CA GLY A 301 2.67 -17.17 -4.44
C GLY A 301 1.34 -16.54 -4.04
N TYR A 302 0.43 -17.32 -3.48
CA TYR A 302 -0.87 -16.84 -2.99
C TYR A 302 -1.21 -17.45 -1.63
N ASP A 303 -1.59 -16.61 -0.68
CA ASP A 303 -2.05 -17.05 0.64
C ASP A 303 -3.59 -17.09 0.68
N ARG A 304 -4.15 -18.29 0.55
CA ARG A 304 -5.59 -18.54 0.62
C ARG A 304 -6.20 -18.23 1.99
N LYS A 305 -5.41 -18.24 3.08
CA LYS A 305 -5.93 -17.95 4.42
C LYS A 305 -6.23 -16.46 4.61
N THR A 306 -5.54 -15.59 3.87
CA THR A 306 -5.68 -14.14 3.95
C THR A 306 -6.15 -13.47 2.65
N GLY A 307 -6.32 -14.26 1.58
CA GLY A 307 -6.90 -13.81 0.32
C GLY A 307 -6.05 -12.78 -0.42
N ARG A 308 -4.74 -13.03 -0.52
CA ARG A 308 -3.76 -12.09 -1.11
C ARG A 308 -2.55 -12.80 -1.71
N PHE A 309 -1.83 -12.11 -2.60
CA PHE A 309 -0.54 -12.59 -3.08
C PHE A 309 0.51 -12.56 -1.96
N SER A 310 1.41 -13.53 -2.03
CA SER A 310 2.49 -13.78 -1.07
C SER A 310 3.83 -13.90 -1.79
N ARG A 311 4.88 -14.20 -1.02
CA ARG A 311 6.23 -14.42 -1.54
C ARG A 311 6.23 -15.54 -2.58
N ILE A 312 7.05 -15.39 -3.63
CA ILE A 312 7.35 -16.50 -4.54
C ILE A 312 8.07 -17.63 -3.79
N ALA A 313 7.97 -18.84 -4.33
CA ALA A 313 8.84 -19.94 -3.89
C ALA A 313 10.31 -19.61 -4.15
N THR A 314 11.22 -20.38 -3.53
CA THR A 314 12.65 -20.28 -3.81
C THR A 314 12.92 -20.37 -5.31
N PRO A 315 13.62 -19.38 -5.92
CA PRO A 315 13.95 -19.42 -7.33
C PRO A 315 14.58 -20.75 -7.73
N ASN A 316 14.18 -21.27 -8.89
CA ASN A 316 14.60 -22.60 -9.32
C ASN A 316 16.07 -22.64 -9.77
N ARG A 317 16.65 -21.47 -10.05
CA ARG A 317 17.97 -21.32 -10.66
C ARG A 317 18.94 -20.63 -9.69
N PRO A 318 20.24 -20.98 -9.70
CA PRO A 318 21.26 -20.27 -8.93
C PRO A 318 21.34 -18.77 -9.29
N SER A 319 21.00 -18.42 -10.53
CA SER A 319 20.93 -17.03 -11.02
C SER A 319 19.73 -16.25 -10.49
N GLY A 320 18.82 -16.86 -9.73
CA GLY A 320 17.56 -16.24 -9.31
C GLY A 320 16.45 -16.29 -10.37
N ALA A 321 15.33 -15.62 -10.07
CA ALA A 321 14.16 -15.52 -10.93
C ALA A 321 14.05 -14.11 -11.53
N PHE A 322 13.56 -14.00 -12.76
CA PHE A 322 13.37 -12.71 -13.43
C PHE A 322 11.92 -12.55 -13.89
N GLU A 323 11.29 -11.44 -13.50
CA GLU A 323 9.91 -11.09 -13.83
C GLU A 323 9.86 -9.77 -14.59
N LEU A 324 9.10 -9.75 -15.68
CA LEU A 324 8.67 -8.55 -16.38
C LEU A 324 7.22 -8.26 -16.03
N ALA A 325 6.86 -6.99 -15.89
CA ALA A 325 5.49 -6.59 -15.60
C ALA A 325 5.12 -5.29 -16.32
N LEU A 326 3.86 -5.18 -16.73
CA LEU A 326 3.28 -3.96 -17.31
C LEU A 326 1.98 -3.64 -16.57
N ARG A 327 1.79 -2.38 -16.21
CA ARG A 327 0.55 -1.89 -15.59
C ARG A 327 0.09 -0.60 -16.24
N TYR A 328 -1.22 -0.48 -16.38
CA TYR A 328 -1.90 0.78 -16.66
C TYR A 328 -2.84 1.12 -15.51
N ASP A 329 -2.69 2.31 -14.95
CA ASP A 329 -3.52 2.87 -13.90
C ASP A 329 -4.26 4.10 -14.40
N TYR A 330 -5.52 4.25 -13.98
CA TYR A 330 -6.35 5.41 -14.28
C TYR A 330 -7.21 5.75 -13.08
N MET A 331 -7.24 7.02 -12.69
CA MET A 331 -8.11 7.53 -11.65
C MET A 331 -8.70 8.88 -12.05
N ARG A 332 -9.99 9.08 -11.78
CA ARG A 332 -10.68 10.35 -12.02
C ARG A 332 -11.55 10.73 -10.85
N GLY A 333 -11.77 12.03 -10.69
CA GLY A 333 -12.73 12.57 -9.75
C GLY A 333 -13.45 13.77 -10.31
N ASN A 334 -14.69 13.94 -9.86
CA ASN A 334 -15.45 15.15 -10.08
C ASN A 334 -16.14 15.56 -8.78
N GLN A 335 -16.22 16.88 -8.53
CA GLN A 335 -16.83 17.45 -7.34
C GLN A 335 -17.61 18.71 -7.70
N HIS A 336 -18.81 18.83 -7.15
CA HIS A 336 -19.74 19.93 -7.38
C HIS A 336 -20.49 20.30 -6.10
N LEU A 337 -21.06 21.50 -6.08
CA LEU A 337 -22.07 21.89 -5.09
C LEU A 337 -23.44 21.34 -5.54
N ASP A 338 -24.40 21.27 -4.63
CA ASP A 338 -25.75 20.79 -4.93
C ASP A 338 -26.40 21.62 -6.06
N GLY A 339 -26.78 20.93 -7.14
CA GLY A 339 -27.41 21.55 -8.31
C GLY A 339 -26.50 22.46 -9.13
N GLN A 340 -25.18 22.45 -8.90
CA GLN A 340 -24.21 23.27 -9.63
C GLN A 340 -23.30 22.41 -10.53
N PRO A 341 -22.62 23.01 -11.52
CA PRO A 341 -21.57 22.34 -12.29
C PRO A 341 -20.38 21.89 -11.44
N ASP A 342 -19.60 20.93 -11.96
CA ASP A 342 -18.34 20.49 -11.36
C ASP A 342 -17.33 21.66 -11.27
N PHE A 343 -16.80 21.90 -10.08
CA PHE A 343 -15.69 22.83 -9.86
C PHE A 343 -14.33 22.11 -9.72
N ILE A 344 -14.34 20.79 -9.50
CA ILE A 344 -13.20 19.91 -9.75
C ILE A 344 -13.66 18.85 -10.74
N ASN A 345 -12.91 18.67 -11.82
CA ASN A 345 -13.07 17.53 -12.72
C ASN A 345 -11.71 17.19 -13.29
N ALA A 346 -11.10 16.13 -12.77
CA ALA A 346 -9.70 15.83 -13.01
C ALA A 346 -9.46 14.33 -13.18
N SER A 347 -8.36 13.99 -13.83
CA SER A 347 -7.88 12.61 -13.91
C SER A 347 -6.37 12.53 -13.85
N THR A 348 -5.89 11.38 -13.43
CA THR A 348 -4.50 10.96 -13.53
C THR A 348 -4.44 9.56 -14.15
N GLN A 349 -3.38 9.31 -14.91
CA GLN A 349 -3.13 8.01 -15.53
C GLN A 349 -1.64 7.72 -15.54
N SER A 350 -1.26 6.44 -15.49
CA SER A 350 0.12 6.04 -15.70
C SER A 350 0.27 4.72 -16.42
N TRP A 351 1.32 4.63 -17.24
CA TRP A 351 1.89 3.37 -17.69
C TRP A 351 3.15 3.08 -16.89
N THR A 352 3.25 1.87 -16.36
CA THR A 352 4.42 1.41 -15.62
C THR A 352 4.95 0.11 -16.23
N LEU A 353 6.18 0.16 -16.77
CA LEU A 353 6.94 -1.03 -17.18
C LEU A 353 7.94 -1.38 -16.08
N GLY A 354 7.87 -2.60 -15.57
CA GLY A 354 8.70 -3.09 -14.45
C GLY A 354 9.55 -4.30 -14.83
N GLY A 355 10.78 -4.32 -14.34
CA GLY A 355 11.69 -5.47 -14.37
C GLY A 355 12.18 -5.80 -12.97
N ASN A 356 12.13 -7.09 -12.61
CA ASN A 356 12.41 -7.55 -11.26
C ASN A 356 13.34 -8.75 -11.27
N TRP A 357 14.46 -8.64 -10.55
CA TRP A 357 15.38 -9.76 -10.35
C TRP A 357 15.36 -10.21 -8.89
N TYR A 358 14.91 -11.45 -8.67
CA TYR A 358 14.83 -12.11 -7.37
C TYR A 358 16.05 -13.01 -7.18
N PHE A 359 17.07 -12.53 -6.49
CA PHE A 359 18.26 -13.33 -6.15
C PHE A 359 17.91 -14.46 -5.17
N LYS A 360 17.07 -14.12 -4.20
CA LYS A 360 16.48 -15.01 -3.19
C LYS A 360 15.02 -14.57 -2.95
N PRO A 361 14.18 -15.40 -2.31
CA PRO A 361 12.82 -15.00 -1.99
C PRO A 361 12.71 -13.68 -1.21
N ASN A 362 13.76 -13.32 -0.46
CA ASN A 362 13.85 -12.14 0.40
C ASN A 362 14.87 -11.09 -0.06
N LEU A 363 15.47 -11.25 -1.25
CA LEU A 363 16.43 -10.31 -1.82
C LEU A 363 16.12 -10.06 -3.29
N ARG A 364 15.74 -8.81 -3.61
CA ARG A 364 15.28 -8.41 -4.95
C ARG A 364 15.82 -7.05 -5.36
N VAL A 365 16.11 -6.91 -6.64
CA VAL A 365 16.32 -5.61 -7.30
C VAL A 365 15.20 -5.36 -8.30
N MET A 366 14.72 -4.12 -8.34
CA MET A 366 13.57 -3.70 -9.14
C MET A 366 13.94 -2.46 -9.95
N LEU A 367 13.36 -2.34 -11.14
CA LEU A 367 13.41 -1.14 -11.96
C LEU A 367 12.04 -0.91 -12.60
N ASN A 368 11.49 0.30 -12.45
CA ASN A 368 10.29 0.74 -13.13
C ASN A 368 10.58 1.95 -14.02
N VAL A 369 9.94 1.99 -15.19
CA VAL A 369 9.77 3.18 -16.01
C VAL A 369 8.29 3.57 -15.96
N ILE A 370 8.00 4.79 -15.53
CA ILE A 370 6.65 5.28 -15.24
C ILE A 370 6.38 6.52 -16.11
N ASP A 371 5.42 6.45 -17.02
CA ASP A 371 4.91 7.61 -17.79
C ASP A 371 3.56 8.01 -17.20
N SER A 372 3.48 9.18 -16.56
CA SER A 372 2.28 9.63 -15.85
C SER A 372 1.73 10.93 -16.41
N ARG A 373 0.41 11.07 -16.49
CA ARG A 373 -0.26 12.26 -17.03
C ARG A 373 -1.44 12.66 -16.16
N ASN A 374 -1.46 13.93 -15.79
CA ASN A 374 -2.57 14.57 -15.10
C ASN A 374 -3.35 15.44 -16.08
N ARG A 375 -4.67 15.45 -15.96
CA ARG A 375 -5.57 16.19 -16.85
C ARG A 375 -6.62 16.94 -16.05
N ASP A 376 -6.78 18.22 -16.39
CA ASP A 376 -8.00 18.97 -16.12
C ASP A 376 -9.02 18.58 -17.19
N ARG A 377 -10.11 17.95 -16.78
CA ARG A 377 -11.14 17.43 -17.67
C ARG A 377 -12.21 18.46 -18.00
N THR A 378 -12.29 19.57 -17.26
CA THR A 378 -13.15 20.71 -17.61
C THR A 378 -12.54 21.47 -18.79
N MET A 379 -11.23 21.69 -18.74
CA MET A 379 -10.48 22.42 -19.79
C MET A 379 -9.96 21.52 -20.90
N ASP A 380 -10.16 20.21 -20.78
CA ASP A 380 -9.65 19.18 -21.71
C ASP A 380 -8.10 19.21 -21.86
N ALA A 381 -7.39 19.68 -20.84
CA ALA A 381 -5.97 20.01 -20.90
C ALA A 381 -5.11 19.08 -20.04
N VAL A 382 -3.96 18.66 -20.57
CA VAL A 382 -2.92 17.99 -19.76
C VAL A 382 -2.22 19.06 -18.94
N VAL A 383 -2.24 18.91 -17.62
CA VAL A 383 -1.71 19.89 -16.66
C VAL A 383 -0.35 19.50 -16.10
N ASP A 384 0.08 18.26 -16.31
CA ASP A 384 1.37 17.72 -15.87
C ASP A 384 1.63 16.37 -16.56
N HIS A 385 2.85 16.15 -17.02
CA HIS A 385 3.34 14.90 -17.60
C HIS A 385 4.75 14.64 -17.06
N THR A 386 4.89 13.53 -16.36
CA THR A 386 6.11 13.17 -15.64
C THR A 386 6.52 11.76 -16.05
N LEU A 387 7.72 11.65 -16.61
CA LEU A 387 8.39 10.37 -16.86
C LEU A 387 9.39 10.12 -15.72
N ALA A 388 9.41 8.92 -15.18
CA ALA A 388 10.32 8.55 -14.10
C ALA A 388 10.98 7.19 -14.37
N VAL A 389 12.29 7.12 -14.13
CA VAL A 389 13.03 5.86 -14.00
C VAL A 389 13.36 5.69 -12.52
N THR A 390 12.80 4.66 -11.89
CA THR A 390 12.99 4.40 -10.47
C THR A 390 13.46 2.98 -10.24
N GLY A 391 14.42 2.79 -9.34
CA GLY A 391 14.92 1.47 -8.98
C GLY A 391 14.91 1.26 -7.48
N ARG A 392 14.81 0.00 -7.05
CA ARG A 392 14.80 -0.40 -5.64
C ARG A 392 15.72 -1.57 -5.40
N PHE A 393 16.54 -1.47 -4.36
CA PHE A 393 17.13 -2.61 -3.67
C PHE A 393 16.25 -2.96 -2.47
N GLN A 394 15.81 -4.21 -2.39
CA GLN A 394 14.91 -4.68 -1.34
C GLN A 394 15.50 -5.92 -0.66
N TYR A 395 15.57 -5.85 0.67
CA TYR A 395 15.87 -6.99 1.53
C TYR A 395 14.86 -7.08 2.67
N ASP A 396 14.46 -8.29 3.03
CA ASP A 396 13.63 -8.57 4.19
C ASP A 396 14.14 -9.82 4.92
N PHE A 397 13.87 -9.92 6.23
CA PHE A 397 14.39 -10.97 7.10
C PHE A 397 13.42 -11.35 8.20
#